data_AF-A0A2G6I076-F1
#
_entry.id   AF-A0A2G6I076-F1
#
_cell.length_a   1.000
_cell.length_b   1.000
_cell.length_c   1.000
_cell.angle_alpha   90.00
_cell.angle_beta   90.00
_cell.angle_gamma   90.00
#
_symmetry.space_group_name_H-M   'P 1'
#
loop_
_entity.id
_entity.type
_entity.pdbx_description
1 polymer ?
#
loop_
_entity_poly.entity_id
_entity_poly.type
_entity_poly.pdbx_seq_one_letter_code
_entity_poly.pdbx_strand_id
1 'polypeptide(L)' 'MAEKENLVVSSKVKAYIKTTADMKCSAAVIEVLSDRIREMCDTAIENAKAAKRKTVQDKDF' A
#
# COMPACT_ATOMS: atom_id res chain seq x y z
N MET A 1 -4.83 -20.86 1.84
CA MET A 1 -4.71 -19.45 2.24
C MET A 1 -4.18 -18.72 1.02
N ALA A 2 -4.93 -17.77 0.46
CA ALA A 2 -4.46 -17.04 -0.71
C ALA A 2 -3.19 -16.27 -0.32
N GLU A 3 -2.09 -16.47 -1.06
CA GLU A 3 -0.85 -15.75 -0.81
C GLU A 3 -1.13 -14.25 -0.95
N LYS A 4 -0.87 -13.49 0.12
CA LYS A 4 -1.03 -12.04 0.14
C LYS A 4 0.04 -11.43 -0.77
N GLU A 5 -0.30 -11.15 -2.01
CA GLU A 5 0.62 -10.55 -2.99
C GLU A 5 1.06 -9.14 -2.54
N ASN A 6 2.35 -8.83 -2.72
CA ASN A 6 2.89 -7.52 -2.38
C ASN A 6 2.34 -6.44 -3.31
N LEU A 7 1.67 -5.43 -2.74
CA LEU A 7 1.12 -4.31 -3.50
C LEU A 7 2.16 -3.23 -3.85
N VAL A 8 3.36 -3.32 -3.27
CA VAL A 8 4.43 -2.35 -3.48
C VAL A 8 5.68 -3.00 -4.06
N VAL A 9 6.36 -2.23 -4.93
CA VAL A 9 7.63 -2.64 -5.51
C VAL A 9 8.73 -2.52 -4.45
N SER A 10 9.19 -3.68 -3.95
CA SER A 10 10.17 -3.75 -2.87
C SER A 10 11.47 -2.97 -3.15
N SER A 11 11.94 -2.95 -4.40
CA SER A 11 13.15 -2.21 -4.79
C SER A 11 12.99 -0.70 -4.62
N LYS A 12 11.80 -0.14 -4.94
CA LYS A 12 11.53 1.30 -4.78
C LYS A 12 11.49 1.70 -3.31
N VAL A 13 10.83 0.90 -2.48
CA VAL A 13 10.76 1.15 -1.03
C VAL A 13 12.14 1.08 -0.38
N LYS A 14 12.90 0.02 -0.68
CA LYS A 14 14.26 -0.15 -0.15
C LYS A 14 15.19 0.97 -0.62
N ALA A 15 15.10 1.37 -1.88
CA ALA A 15 15.87 2.49 -2.42
C ALA A 15 15.52 3.80 -1.70
N TYR A 16 14.24 4.12 -1.54
CA TYR A 16 13.78 5.32 -0.85
C TYR A 16 14.32 5.42 0.59
N ILE A 17 14.23 4.32 1.37
CA ILE A 17 14.74 4.29 2.75
C ILE A 17 16.26 4.49 2.78
N LYS A 18 16.99 3.85 1.87
CA LYS A 18 18.44 4.00 1.75
C LYS A 18 18.85 5.41 1.35
N THR A 19 18.22 6.01 0.35
CA THR A 19 18.61 7.36 -0.11
C THR A 19 18.22 8.46 0.87
N THR A 20 17.17 8.25 1.66
CA THR A 20 16.66 9.25 2.60
C THR A 20 17.42 9.23 3.94
N ALA A 21 17.80 8.04 4.41
CA ALA A 21 18.34 7.87 5.76
C ALA A 21 19.58 6.95 5.85
N ASP A 22 20.13 6.51 4.71
CA ASP A 22 21.20 5.50 4.62
C ASP A 22 20.91 4.20 5.38
N MET A 23 19.63 3.83 5.46
CA MET A 23 19.17 2.64 6.18
C MET A 23 18.89 1.45 5.24
N LYS A 24 19.04 0.24 5.78
CA LYS A 24 18.58 -1.00 5.13
C LYS A 24 17.16 -1.32 5.58
N CYS A 25 16.36 -1.85 4.66
CA CYS A 25 14.99 -2.27 4.93
C CYS A 25 14.86 -3.79 4.77
N SER A 26 14.28 -4.46 5.76
CA SER A 26 14.03 -5.91 5.72
C SER A 26 12.91 -6.27 4.76
N ALA A 27 12.81 -7.55 4.37
CA ALA A 27 11.74 -8.02 3.49
C ALA A 27 10.36 -7.98 4.18
N ALA A 28 10.29 -8.28 5.47
CA ALA A 28 9.04 -8.26 6.26
C ALA A 28 8.36 -6.87 6.27
N VAL A 29 9.11 -5.78 6.16
CA VAL A 29 8.54 -4.43 6.05
C VAL A 29 7.66 -4.29 4.79
N ILE A 30 7.99 -4.99 3.71
CA ILE A 30 7.22 -4.95 2.45
C ILE A 30 5.85 -5.60 2.64
N GLU A 31 5.77 -6.68 3.39
CA GLU A 31 4.52 -7.36 3.72
C GLU A 31 3.63 -6.45 4.58
N VAL A 32 4.21 -5.85 5.63
CA VAL A 32 3.50 -4.90 6.52
C VAL A 32 2.99 -3.68 5.76
N LEU A 33 3.80 -3.12 4.85
CA LEU A 33 3.36 -1.99 4.01
C LEU A 33 2.25 -2.41 3.05
N SER A 34 2.32 -3.61 2.48
CA SER A 34 1.28 -4.13 1.60
C SER A 34 -0.04 -4.35 2.35
N ASP A 35 0.02 -4.84 3.59
CA ASP A 35 -1.15 -4.95 4.47
C ASP A 35 -1.79 -3.58 4.73
N ARG A 36 -1.01 -2.56 5.11
CA ARG A 36 -1.54 -1.20 5.33
C ARG A 36 -2.16 -0.60 4.08
N ILE A 37 -1.53 -0.79 2.92
CA ILE A 37 -2.08 -0.27 1.65
C ILE A 37 -3.39 -0.99 1.30
N ARG A 38 -3.53 -2.29 1.59
CA ARG A 38 -4.81 -2.99 1.41
C ARG A 38 -5.91 -2.37 2.27
N GLU A 39 -5.64 -2.16 3.56
CA GLU A 39 -6.61 -1.54 4.47
C GLU A 39 -7.04 -0.13 4.00
N MET A 40 -6.09 0.68 3.53
CA MET A 40 -6.38 2.00 2.97
C MET A 40 -7.22 1.91 1.69
N CYS A 41 -6.87 0.99 0.78
CA CYS A 41 -7.62 0.76 -0.45
C CYS A 41 -9.03 0.25 -0.18
N ASP A 42 -9.21 -0.66 0.78
CA ASP A 42 -10.52 -1.19 1.16
C ASP A 42 -11.42 -0.07 1.68
N THR A 43 -10.89 0.78 2.56
CA THR A 43 -11.58 1.98 3.07
C THR A 43 -11.96 2.93 1.92
N ALA A 44 -11.04 3.21 1.00
CA ALA A 44 -11.29 4.09 -0.13
C ALA A 44 -12.32 3.50 -1.11
N ILE A 45 -12.35 2.18 -1.28
CA ILE A 45 -13.38 1.48 -2.06
C ILE A 45 -14.76 1.65 -1.40
N GLU A 46 -14.85 1.53 -0.08
CA GLU A 46 -16.10 1.74 0.66
C GLU A 46 -16.61 3.18 0.50
N ASN A 47 -15.74 4.17 0.62
CA ASN A 47 -16.06 5.58 0.40
C ASN A 47 -16.56 5.85 -1.03
N ALA A 48 -15.88 5.28 -2.04
CA ALA A 48 -16.29 5.40 -3.44
C ALA A 48 -17.66 4.75 -3.68
N LYS A 49 -17.91 3.57 -3.10
CA LYS A 49 -19.20 2.86 -3.18
C LYS A 49 -20.31 3.66 -2.51
N ALA A 50 -20.08 4.23 -1.33
CA ALA A 50 -21.04 5.09 -0.62
C ALA A 50 -21.40 6.32 -1.46
N ALA A 51 -20.43 6.88 -2.19
CA ALA A 51 -20.64 7.95 -3.15
C ALA A 51 -21.20 7.49 -4.51
N LYS A 52 -21.64 6.22 -4.64
CA LYS A 52 -22.19 5.59 -5.87
C LYS A 52 -21.26 5.68 -7.08
N ARG A 53 -19.94 5.70 -6.87
CA ARG A 53 -18.92 5.71 -7.92
C ARG A 53 -18.31 4.31 -8.09
N LYS A 54 -17.84 4.04 -9.30
CA LYS A 54 -17.03 2.84 -9.64
C LYS A 54 -15.54 3.13 -9.74
N THR A 55 -15.15 4.37 -9.46
CA THR A 55 -13.76 4.85 -9.54
C THR A 55 -13.40 5.41 -8.17
N VAL A 56 -12.37 4.82 -7.56
CA VAL A 56 -11.72 5.38 -6.36
C VAL A 56 -10.95 6.62 -6.79
N GLN A 57 -11.16 7.72 -6.07
CA GLN A 57 -10.55 9.02 -6.30
C GLN A 57 -9.64 9.38 -5.12
N ASP A 58 -8.80 10.39 -5.30
CA ASP A 58 -7.97 10.99 -4.27
C ASP A 58 -8.74 11.31 -2.99
N LYS A 59 -9.95 11.85 -3.10
CA LYS A 59 -10.82 12.18 -1.95
C LYS A 59 -11.38 10.98 -1.17
N ASP A 60 -11.20 9.76 -1.66
CA ASP A 60 -11.66 8.56 -0.97
C ASP A 60 -10.63 7.98 0.00
N PHE A 61 -9.36 8.39 -0.13
CA PHE A 61 -8.23 7.94 0.69
C PHE A 61 -8.03 8.78 1.95
#